data_AF-A0A5E4X1Y4-F1
#
_entry.id   AF-A0A5E4X1Y4-F1
#
_cell.length_a   1.000
_cell.length_b   1.000
_cell.length_c   1.000
_cell.angle_alpha   90.00
_cell.angle_beta   90.00
_cell.angle_gamma   90.00
#
_symmetry.space_group_name_H-M   'P 1'
#
loop_
_entity.id
_entity.type
_entity.pdbx_description
1 polymer ?
#
loop_
_entity_poly.entity_id
_entity_poly.type
_entity_poly.pdbx_seq_one_letter_code
_entity_poly.pdbx_strand_id
1 'polypeptide(L)'
;MTSVSVSYKGCVILAQAELVGRGGTKVPAGDRQYVPLAMVARAVGSDHSLRALELFRTKGRVPIPNPYAAMMAAIQYATDLVDAMVAGLAVDGPAAVGEFDRGGVHWRWDLLNVAHDAALTQSSNEMR
;
A
#
# COMPACT_ATOMS: atom_id res chain seq x y z
N MET A 1 0.78 17.69 3.40
CA MET A 1 0.86 16.45 2.61
C MET A 1 -0.53 16.16 2.10
N THR A 2 -0.71 16.00 0.79
CA THR A 2 -2.04 15.77 0.20
C THR A 2 -2.24 14.26 0.06
N SER A 3 -3.38 13.75 0.53
CA SER A 3 -3.71 12.33 0.44
C SER A 3 -5.17 12.11 0.09
N VAL A 4 -5.46 11.03 -0.60
CA VAL A 4 -6.80 10.56 -0.95
C VAL A 4 -6.97 9.14 -0.44
N SER A 5 -8.09 8.85 0.22
CA SER A 5 -8.45 7.49 0.66
C SER A 5 -9.57 6.95 -0.23
N VAL A 6 -9.46 5.69 -0.62
CA VAL A 6 -10.43 4.98 -1.47
C VAL A 6 -10.56 3.53 -1.03
N SER A 7 -11.78 3.01 -1.01
CA SER A 7 -12.04 1.59 -0.75
C SER A 7 -12.14 0.83 -2.08
N TYR A 8 -11.47 -0.31 -2.19
CA TYR A 8 -11.47 -1.12 -3.41
C TYR A 8 -11.35 -2.62 -3.07
N LYS A 9 -12.33 -3.43 -3.51
CA LYS A 9 -12.40 -4.90 -3.30
C LYS A 9 -12.06 -5.35 -1.88
N GLY A 10 -12.66 -4.70 -0.88
CA GLY A 10 -12.43 -5.02 0.54
C GLY A 10 -11.11 -4.51 1.13
N CYS A 11 -10.30 -3.80 0.34
CA CYS A 11 -9.09 -3.13 0.79
C CYS A 11 -9.34 -1.62 0.96
N VAL A 12 -8.57 -0.99 1.85
CA VAL A 12 -8.49 0.48 1.97
C VAL A 12 -7.17 0.93 1.36
N ILE A 13 -7.23 1.89 0.45
CA ILE A 13 -6.08 2.47 -0.25
C ILE A 13 -5.92 3.92 0.22
N LEU A 14 -4.77 4.25 0.78
CA LEU A 14 -4.36 5.62 1.08
C LEU A 14 -3.31 6.05 0.05
N ALA A 15 -3.71 6.87 -0.92
CA ALA A 15 -2.85 7.40 -1.96
C ALA A 15 -2.29 8.78 -1.59
N GLN A 16 -1.04 9.01 -1.98
CA GLN A 16 -0.23 10.17 -1.62
C GLN A 16 0.68 10.58 -2.77
N ALA A 17 1.02 11.86 -2.81
CA ALA A 17 2.09 12.39 -3.64
C ALA A 17 3.28 12.77 -2.75
N GLU A 18 4.36 11.99 -2.81
CA GLU A 18 5.58 12.23 -2.05
C GLU A 18 6.46 13.21 -2.83
N LEU A 19 6.67 14.42 -2.30
CA LEU A 19 7.55 15.42 -2.92
C LEU A 19 9.00 14.94 -2.89
N VAL A 20 9.66 14.93 -4.05
CA VAL A 20 11.05 14.51 -4.23
C VAL A 20 11.92 15.64 -4.79
N GLY A 21 13.23 15.52 -4.60
CA GLY A 21 14.22 16.51 -5.05
C GLY A 21 14.72 17.43 -3.93
N ARG A 22 15.89 18.06 -4.17
CA ARG A 22 16.51 18.99 -3.22
C ARG A 22 15.70 20.29 -3.16
N GLY A 23 15.43 20.77 -1.95
CA GLY A 23 14.72 22.03 -1.72
C GLY A 23 13.27 21.88 -1.26
N GLY A 24 12.65 20.71 -1.45
CA GLY A 24 11.30 20.42 -0.93
C GLY A 24 10.29 21.53 -1.27
N THR A 25 9.58 22.04 -0.27
CA THR A 25 8.58 23.10 -0.46
C THR A 25 9.17 24.46 -0.88
N LYS A 26 10.49 24.65 -0.77
CA LYS A 26 11.17 25.88 -1.22
C LYS A 26 11.32 25.95 -2.75
N VAL A 27 11.13 24.84 -3.45
CA VAL A 27 11.10 24.81 -4.93
C VAL A 27 9.77 25.43 -5.41
N PRO A 28 9.79 26.28 -6.46
CA PRO A 28 8.57 26.81 -7.07
C PRO A 28 7.62 25.69 -7.47
N ALA A 29 6.30 25.90 -7.35
CA ALA A 29 5.32 24.84 -7.52
C ALA A 29 5.39 24.13 -8.90
N GLY A 30 5.78 24.84 -9.96
CA GLY A 30 5.92 24.28 -11.31
C GLY A 30 7.15 23.37 -11.51
N ASP A 31 8.16 23.49 -10.66
CA ASP A 31 9.42 22.72 -10.74
C ASP A 31 9.45 21.56 -9.74
N ARG A 32 8.41 21.42 -8.91
CA ARG A 32 8.29 20.32 -7.96
C ARG A 32 8.03 19.02 -8.69
N GLN A 33 8.63 17.96 -8.16
CA GLN A 33 8.41 16.61 -8.65
C GLN A 33 7.88 15.72 -7.54
N TYR A 34 6.94 14.85 -7.87
CA TYR A 34 6.26 14.00 -6.91
C TYR A 34 6.35 12.55 -7.35
N VAL A 35 6.72 11.65 -6.45
CA VAL A 35 6.58 10.21 -6.70
C VAL A 35 5.24 9.74 -6.14
N PRO A 36 4.46 8.97 -6.93
CA PRO A 36 3.25 8.33 -6.43
C PRO A 36 3.58 7.36 -5.30
N LEU A 37 2.81 7.42 -4.23
CA LEU A 37 2.93 6.53 -3.08
C LEU A 37 1.53 6.10 -2.65
N ALA A 38 1.29 4.81 -2.46
CA ALA A 38 0.07 4.35 -1.82
C ALA A 38 0.36 3.31 -0.73
N MET A 39 -0.50 3.30 0.27
CA MET A 39 -0.58 2.27 1.30
C MET A 39 -1.90 1.51 1.11
N VAL A 40 -1.84 0.20 1.07
CA VAL A 40 -3.02 -0.68 0.95
C VAL A 40 -3.13 -1.47 2.23
N ALA A 41 -4.27 -1.35 2.91
CA ALA A 41 -4.61 -2.13 4.08
C ALA A 41 -5.65 -3.19 3.70
N ARG A 42 -5.36 -4.45 4.02
CA ARG A 42 -6.25 -5.59 3.81
C ARG A 42 -6.47 -6.31 5.14
N ALA A 43 -7.73 -6.50 5.48
CA ALA A 43 -8.12 -7.40 6.55
C ALA A 43 -8.08 -8.86 6.04
N VAL A 44 -7.39 -9.74 6.75
CA VAL A 44 -7.32 -11.17 6.46
C VAL A 44 -7.91 -11.96 7.63
N GLY A 45 -8.95 -12.72 7.35
CA GLY A 45 -9.69 -13.52 8.33
C GLY A 45 -11.06 -13.91 7.80
N SER A 46 -11.55 -15.10 8.17
CA SER A 46 -12.94 -15.50 7.92
C SER A 46 -13.87 -14.89 8.98
N ASP A 47 -15.16 -14.77 8.63
CA ASP A 47 -16.22 -14.15 9.42
C ASP A 47 -16.02 -14.26 10.94
N HIS A 48 -15.93 -13.08 11.56
CA HIS A 48 -15.90 -12.84 13.01
C HIS A 48 -14.55 -12.98 13.73
N SER A 49 -13.44 -13.25 13.03
CA SER A 49 -12.10 -13.06 13.59
C SER A 49 -11.19 -12.36 12.60
N LEU A 50 -10.96 -11.05 12.79
CA LEU A 50 -9.87 -10.34 12.12
C LEU A 50 -8.56 -10.95 12.63
N ARG A 51 -7.99 -11.89 11.88
CA ARG A 51 -6.79 -12.62 12.31
C ARG A 51 -5.52 -11.87 11.98
N ALA A 52 -5.52 -11.11 10.88
CA ALA A 52 -4.39 -10.29 10.47
C ALA A 52 -4.78 -9.03 9.71
N LEU A 53 -4.05 -7.93 9.95
CA LEU A 53 -4.02 -6.76 9.06
C LEU A 53 -2.72 -6.78 8.26
N GLU A 54 -2.84 -6.80 6.95
CA GLU A 54 -1.71 -6.68 6.03
C GLU A 54 -1.62 -5.26 5.49
N LEU A 55 -0.43 -4.68 5.55
CA LEU A 55 -0.14 -3.38 4.95
C LEU A 55 0.86 -3.54 3.80
N PHE A 56 0.45 -3.15 2.61
CA PHE A 56 1.31 -3.06 1.44
C PHE A 56 1.61 -1.60 1.16
N ARG A 57 2.84 -1.30 0.77
CA ARG A 57 3.22 -0.01 0.22
C ARG A 57 3.50 -0.16 -1.26
N THR A 58 2.96 0.69 -2.13
CA THR A 58 3.36 0.78 -3.53
C THR A 58 4.01 2.13 -3.80
N LYS A 59 5.16 2.17 -4.50
CA LYS A 59 5.84 3.41 -4.85
C LYS A 59 6.22 3.45 -6.33
N GLY A 60 5.87 4.54 -7.01
CA GLY A 60 6.31 4.81 -8.37
C GLY A 60 7.78 5.24 -8.41
N ARG A 61 8.53 4.78 -9.41
CA ARG A 61 9.93 5.18 -9.62
C ARG A 61 10.09 6.48 -10.43
N VAL A 62 9.10 6.82 -11.26
CA VAL A 62 9.13 7.99 -12.13
C VAL A 62 8.47 9.18 -11.44
N PRO A 63 9.19 10.30 -11.25
CA PRO A 63 8.60 11.51 -10.70
C PRO A 63 7.63 12.19 -11.68
N ILE A 64 6.55 12.76 -11.14
CA ILE A 64 5.46 13.41 -11.86
C ILE A 64 5.34 14.87 -11.37
N PRO A 65 5.28 15.87 -12.25
CA PRO A 65 5.21 17.28 -11.83
C PRO A 65 3.91 17.68 -11.13
N ASN A 66 2.79 17.02 -11.48
CA ASN A 66 1.48 17.32 -10.92
C ASN A 66 1.18 16.38 -9.71
N PRO A 67 0.97 16.91 -8.49
CA PRO A 67 0.70 16.09 -7.31
C PRO A 67 -0.65 15.35 -7.38
N TYR A 68 -1.65 15.91 -8.05
CA TYR A 68 -2.93 15.22 -8.25
C TYR A 68 -2.77 14.03 -9.19
N ALA A 69 -2.04 14.22 -10.30
CA ALA A 69 -1.71 13.12 -11.21
C ALA A 69 -0.90 12.03 -10.51
N ALA A 70 0.04 12.40 -9.63
CA ALA A 70 0.79 11.45 -8.82
C ALA A 70 -0.12 10.66 -7.85
N MET A 71 -1.11 11.31 -7.21
CA MET A 71 -2.08 10.60 -6.37
C MET A 71 -2.97 9.65 -7.18
N MET A 72 -3.47 10.08 -8.35
CA MET A 72 -4.28 9.21 -9.22
C MET A 72 -3.48 7.99 -9.72
N ALA A 73 -2.20 8.20 -10.04
CA ALA A 73 -1.30 7.12 -10.37
C ALA A 73 -1.12 6.17 -9.17
N ALA A 74 -0.90 6.71 -7.96
CA ALA A 74 -0.80 5.90 -6.74
C ALA A 74 -2.04 5.03 -6.47
N ILE A 75 -3.25 5.57 -6.72
CA ILE A 75 -4.50 4.79 -6.65
C ILE A 75 -4.47 3.65 -7.67
N GLN A 76 -4.13 3.93 -8.93
CA GLN A 76 -4.04 2.89 -9.97
C GLN A 76 -3.07 1.78 -9.59
N TYR A 77 -1.93 2.12 -8.97
CA TYR A 77 -0.90 1.14 -8.59
C TYR A 77 -1.42 0.22 -7.49
N ALA A 78 -2.10 0.81 -6.51
CA ALA A 78 -2.73 0.06 -5.44
C ALA A 78 -3.88 -0.83 -5.95
N THR A 79 -4.68 -0.37 -6.91
CA THR A 79 -5.74 -1.21 -7.50
C THR A 79 -5.17 -2.37 -8.30
N ASP A 80 -4.09 -2.16 -9.06
CA ASP A 80 -3.42 -3.23 -9.80
C ASP A 80 -2.82 -4.29 -8.87
N LEU A 81 -2.24 -3.87 -7.73
CA LEU A 81 -1.76 -4.77 -6.69
C LEU A 81 -2.93 -5.57 -6.08
N VAL A 82 -4.05 -4.92 -5.78
CA VAL A 82 -5.25 -5.61 -5.25
C VAL A 82 -5.79 -6.62 -6.25
N ASP A 83 -5.82 -6.29 -7.55
CA ASP A 83 -6.22 -7.22 -8.60
C ASP A 83 -5.29 -8.43 -8.68
N ALA A 84 -3.98 -8.22 -8.58
CA ALA A 84 -3.01 -9.31 -8.56
C ALA A 84 -3.19 -10.23 -7.33
N MET A 85 -3.41 -9.65 -6.14
CA MET A 85 -3.69 -10.39 -4.91
C MET A 85 -4.97 -11.23 -5.04
N VAL A 86 -6.05 -10.66 -5.59
CA VAL A 86 -7.32 -11.36 -5.76
C VAL A 86 -7.22 -12.46 -6.81
N ALA A 87 -6.40 -12.28 -7.85
CA ALA A 87 -6.14 -13.29 -8.87
C ALA A 87 -5.27 -14.47 -8.36
N GLY A 88 -4.78 -14.42 -7.12
CA GLY A 88 -3.91 -15.45 -6.56
C GLY A 88 -2.51 -15.48 -7.19
N LEU A 89 -2.08 -14.39 -7.84
CA LEU A 89 -0.68 -14.23 -8.20
C LEU A 89 0.10 -14.15 -6.89
N ALA A 90 1.02 -15.09 -6.66
CA ALA A 90 1.71 -15.24 -5.38
C ALA A 90 2.31 -13.91 -4.91
N VAL A 91 1.66 -13.30 -3.91
CA VAL A 91 2.16 -12.18 -3.12
C VAL A 91 2.77 -12.71 -1.81
N ASP A 92 2.88 -14.05 -1.70
CA ASP A 92 3.17 -14.78 -0.47
C ASP A 92 4.67 -14.92 -0.21
N GLY A 93 5.13 -14.33 0.89
CA GLY A 93 6.44 -14.60 1.47
C GLY A 93 6.72 -13.72 2.70
N PRO A 94 7.41 -14.25 3.75
CA PRO A 94 7.73 -13.52 4.97
C PRO A 94 8.72 -12.35 4.78
N ALA A 95 9.19 -12.15 3.54
CA ALA A 95 9.98 -11.01 3.10
C ALA A 95 9.58 -10.63 1.66
N ALA A 96 8.30 -10.37 1.40
CA ALA A 96 7.84 -10.13 0.04
C ALA A 96 7.99 -8.64 -0.33
N VAL A 97 9.16 -8.29 -0.85
CA VAL A 97 9.31 -7.16 -1.75
C VAL A 97 9.09 -7.71 -3.15
N GLY A 98 8.09 -7.20 -3.86
CA GLY A 98 7.82 -7.62 -5.22
C GLY A 98 7.93 -6.45 -6.19
N GLU A 99 8.39 -6.76 -7.39
CA GLU A 99 8.48 -5.80 -8.48
C GLU A 99 7.70 -6.34 -9.68
N PHE A 100 7.01 -5.46 -10.39
CA PHE A 100 6.36 -5.80 -11.65
C PHE A 100 6.41 -4.60 -12.58
N ASP A 101 6.22 -4.82 -13.87
CA ASP A 101 6.11 -3.75 -14.86
C ASP A 101 4.69 -3.73 -15.42
N ARG A 102 4.06 -2.55 -15.49
CA ARG A 102 2.74 -2.38 -16.13
C ARG A 102 2.63 -0.99 -16.72
N GLY A 103 2.19 -0.89 -17.98
CA GLY A 103 2.05 0.40 -18.65
C GLY A 103 3.36 1.19 -18.83
N GLY A 104 4.51 0.51 -18.90
CA GLY A 104 5.83 1.15 -19.06
C GLY A 104 6.40 1.76 -17.77
N VAL A 105 5.79 1.49 -16.62
CA VAL A 105 6.28 1.93 -15.32
C VAL A 105 6.62 0.72 -14.46
N HIS A 106 7.75 0.84 -13.77
CA HIS A 106 8.28 -0.18 -12.88
C HIS A 106 7.77 0.03 -11.46
N TRP A 107 7.17 -1.02 -10.92
CA TRP A 107 6.48 -1.04 -9.63
C TRP A 107 7.34 -1.73 -8.58
N ARG A 108 7.28 -1.21 -7.36
CA ARG A 108 7.77 -1.92 -6.18
C ARG A 108 6.70 -1.87 -5.10
N TRP A 109 6.52 -3.01 -4.44
CA TRP A 109 5.75 -3.07 -3.21
C TRP A 109 6.51 -3.73 -2.06
N ASP A 110 6.19 -3.32 -0.83
CA ASP A 110 6.75 -3.87 0.39
C ASP A 110 5.60 -4.23 1.36
N LEU A 111 5.62 -5.43 1.94
CA LEU A 111 4.76 -5.80 3.07
C LEU A 111 5.35 -5.23 4.37
N LEU A 112 4.59 -4.37 5.06
CA LEU A 112 5.10 -3.59 6.19
C LEU A 112 4.76 -4.16 7.57
N ASN A 113 3.72 -4.99 7.72
CA ASN A 113 3.41 -5.74 8.94
C ASN A 113 2.25 -6.72 8.70
N VAL A 114 2.24 -7.84 9.44
CA VAL A 114 1.10 -8.73 9.62
C VAL A 114 0.75 -8.75 11.10
N ALA A 115 -0.14 -7.84 11.53
CA ALA A 115 -0.54 -7.78 12.93
C ALA A 115 -1.45 -8.98 13.25
N HIS A 116 -0.93 -9.99 13.94
CA HIS A 116 -1.74 -11.11 14.43
C HIS A 116 -2.40 -10.74 15.75
N ASP A 117 -3.71 -10.94 15.86
CA ASP A 117 -4.40 -10.82 17.15
C ASP A 117 -4.03 -12.02 18.04
N ALA A 118 -3.09 -11.82 18.97
CA ALA A 118 -2.63 -12.84 19.90
C ALA A 118 -3.58 -13.04 21.11
N ALA A 119 -4.86 -12.66 21.00
CA ALA A 119 -5.76 -12.52 22.15
C ALA A 119 -6.73 -13.71 22.40
N LEU A 120 -6.53 -14.91 21.83
CA LEU A 120 -7.42 -16.06 22.10
C LEU A 120 -6.72 -17.36 22.54
N THR A 121 -5.58 -17.26 23.24
CA THR A 121 -4.97 -18.42 23.93
C THR A 121 -4.76 -18.19 25.43
N GLN A 122 -5.73 -17.59 26.12
CA GLN A 122 -5.80 -17.60 27.59
C GLN A 122 -7.19 -18.02 28.10
N SER A 123 -7.73 -19.11 27.54
CA SER A 123 -8.99 -19.70 28.01
C SER A 123 -8.89 -21.22 28.08
N SER A 124 -7.85 -21.77 28.72
CA SER A 124 -7.79 -23.19 29.12
C SER A 124 -6.59 -23.51 30.03
N ASN A 125 -6.30 -22.69 31.03
CA ASN A 125 -5.35 -23.11 32.07
C ASN A 125 -5.61 -22.44 33.43
N GLU A 126 -6.88 -22.39 33.84
CA GLU A 126 -7.25 -22.24 35.25
C GLU A 126 -8.33 -23.26 35.58
N MET A 127 -7.94 -24.53 35.58
CA MET A 127 -8.63 -25.58 36.33
C MET A 127 -7.58 -26.62 36.72
N ARG A 128 -6.88 -26.33 37.82
CA ARG A 128 -6.28 -27.33 38.70
C ARG A 128 -6.03 -26.75 40.07
#